data_AF-A0AAI8VFA3-F1
#
_entry.id   AF-A0AAI8VFA3-F1
#
_cell.length_a   1.000
_cell.length_b   1.000
_cell.length_c   1.000
_cell.angle_alpha   90.00
_cell.angle_beta   90.00
_cell.angle_gamma   90.00
#
_symmetry.space_group_name_H-M   'P 1'
#
loop_
_entity.id
_entity.type
_entity.pdbx_description
1 polymer ?
#
loop_
_entity_poly.entity_id
_entity_poly.type
_entity_poly.pdbx_seq_one_letter_code
_entity_poly.pdbx_strand_id
1 'polypeptide(L)'
;MATGRPDLCVTTKVEVDEDAFNKITKIWIPTTHDGTQLWSHPANIDNYILGLGKDPKQSLRLSISSGSGGANEQLLIPPEVANSNAIVFWVDCKTKHDHVSDDKVDYTKWKKNVYGERREDKSQDWKDTQAVRNG
;
A
#
# COMPACT_ATOMS: atom_id res chain seq x y z
N MET A 1 40.19 16.40 -0.42
CA MET A 1 39.37 15.42 -1.16
C MET A 1 38.06 15.30 -0.39
N ALA A 2 36.96 15.79 -0.95
CA ALA A 2 35.65 15.73 -0.28
C ALA A 2 35.04 14.34 -0.50
N THR A 3 34.91 13.56 0.57
CA THR A 3 34.10 12.33 0.57
C THR A 3 32.63 12.73 0.69
N GLY A 4 32.04 13.17 -0.43
CA GLY A 4 30.61 13.40 -0.50
C GLY A 4 29.87 12.07 -0.38
N ARG A 5 29.12 11.87 0.70
CA ARG A 5 28.07 10.84 0.72
C ARG A 5 27.13 11.14 -0.46
N PRO A 6 26.63 10.13 -1.20
CA PRO A 6 25.58 10.39 -2.17
C PRO A 6 24.44 11.08 -1.44
N ASP A 7 24.09 12.28 -1.88
CA ASP A 7 22.92 13.01 -1.41
C ASP A 7 21.73 12.04 -1.50
N LEU A 8 21.13 11.74 -0.36
CA LEU A 8 20.01 10.82 -0.26
C LEU A 8 18.86 11.43 -1.10
N CYS A 9 18.51 10.84 -2.24
CA CYS A 9 17.30 11.25 -2.98
C CYS A 9 16.08 10.80 -2.17
N VAL A 10 15.42 11.73 -1.46
CA VAL A 10 14.35 11.36 -0.50
C VAL A 10 12.93 11.69 -0.95
N THR A 11 12.67 12.12 -2.19
CA THR A 11 11.28 12.38 -2.62
C THR A 11 10.96 11.69 -3.93
N THR A 12 9.93 10.83 -3.90
CA THR A 12 9.26 10.33 -5.10
C THR A 12 7.85 10.91 -5.09
N LYS A 13 7.51 11.69 -6.12
CA LYS A 13 6.17 12.20 -6.36
C LYS A 13 5.49 11.30 -7.38
N VAL A 14 4.27 10.87 -7.07
CA VAL A 14 3.40 10.19 -8.04
C VAL A 14 2.46 11.24 -8.61
N GLU A 15 2.52 11.44 -9.92
CA GLU A 15 1.56 12.26 -10.64
C GLU A 15 0.65 11.35 -11.45
N VAL A 16 -0.63 11.71 -11.53
CA VAL A 16 -1.64 10.88 -12.18
C VAL A 16 -2.54 11.77 -13.02
N ASP A 17 -2.89 11.29 -14.22
CA ASP A 17 -4.08 11.77 -14.94
C ASP A 17 -5.29 11.32 -14.13
N GLU A 18 -6.06 12.25 -13.57
CA GLU A 18 -7.14 11.94 -12.65
C GLU A 18 -8.21 11.04 -13.29
N ASP A 19 -8.54 11.26 -14.57
CA ASP A 19 -9.57 10.50 -15.27
C ASP A 19 -9.09 9.09 -15.61
N ALA A 20 -7.84 8.95 -16.06
CA ALA A 20 -7.23 7.65 -16.28
C ALA A 20 -7.08 6.89 -14.95
N PHE A 21 -6.60 7.56 -13.90
CA PHE A 21 -6.40 7.00 -12.58
C PHE A 21 -7.70 6.54 -11.94
N ASN A 22 -8.77 7.34 -12.06
CA ASN A 22 -10.09 6.99 -11.54
C ASN A 22 -10.67 5.71 -12.17
N LYS A 23 -10.24 5.35 -13.39
CA LYS A 23 -10.65 4.11 -14.07
C LYS A 23 -9.89 2.87 -13.58
N ILE A 24 -8.69 3.05 -13.01
CA ILE A 24 -7.89 1.93 -12.50
C ILE A 24 -8.62 1.30 -11.31
N THR A 25 -8.74 -0.03 -11.32
CA THR A 25 -9.30 -0.78 -10.19
C THR A 25 -8.37 -0.69 -8.98
N LYS A 26 -8.93 -0.49 -7.80
CA LYS A 26 -8.22 -0.39 -6.52
C LYS A 26 -8.84 -1.39 -5.55
N ILE A 27 -8.02 -2.24 -4.94
CA ILE A 27 -8.50 -3.31 -4.06
C ILE A 27 -7.85 -3.17 -2.69
N TRP A 28 -8.65 -3.09 -1.63
CA TRP A 28 -8.18 -3.30 -0.27
C TRP A 28 -7.89 -4.78 -0.03
N ILE A 29 -6.65 -5.09 0.35
CA ILE A 29 -6.16 -6.43 0.66
C ILE A 29 -6.12 -6.57 2.19
N PRO A 30 -7.08 -7.29 2.81
CA PRO A 30 -7.01 -7.56 4.23
C PRO A 30 -5.89 -8.55 4.55
N THR A 31 -5.47 -8.62 5.81
CA THR A 31 -4.47 -9.61 6.25
C THR A 31 -4.97 -11.04 6.04
N THR A 32 -6.26 -11.26 6.33
CA THR A 32 -6.96 -12.54 6.18
C THR A 32 -8.31 -12.34 5.50
N HIS A 33 -8.75 -13.34 4.74
CA HIS A 33 -10.09 -13.42 4.16
C HIS A 33 -10.58 -14.87 4.20
N ASP A 34 -11.78 -15.12 4.73
CA ASP A 34 -12.35 -16.45 4.90
C ASP A 34 -11.39 -17.48 5.52
N GLY A 35 -10.66 -17.05 6.56
CA GLY A 35 -9.67 -17.89 7.26
C GLY A 35 -8.34 -18.09 6.52
N THR A 36 -8.20 -17.55 5.30
CA THR A 36 -6.97 -17.63 4.51
C THR A 36 -6.11 -16.40 4.74
N GLN A 37 -4.84 -16.60 5.11
CA GLN A 37 -3.84 -15.54 5.17
C GLN A 37 -3.50 -15.03 3.77
N LEU A 38 -3.69 -13.74 3.52
CA LEU A 38 -3.38 -13.11 2.23
C LEU A 38 -1.99 -12.49 2.21
N TRP A 39 -1.66 -11.70 3.23
CA TRP A 39 -0.36 -11.02 3.27
C TRP A 39 0.78 -12.04 3.30
N SER A 40 1.90 -11.67 2.67
CA SER A 40 3.06 -12.54 2.41
C SER A 40 2.80 -13.74 1.48
N HIS A 41 1.58 -13.90 0.95
CA HIS A 41 1.21 -14.99 0.04
C HIS A 41 0.63 -14.44 -1.27
N PRO A 42 1.48 -14.07 -2.25
CA PRO A 42 1.04 -13.42 -3.49
C PRO A 42 -0.07 -14.17 -4.24
N ALA A 43 -0.02 -15.50 -4.27
CA ALA A 43 -1.05 -16.32 -4.92
C ALA A 43 -2.43 -16.19 -4.23
N ASN A 44 -2.47 -16.06 -2.90
CA ASN A 44 -3.72 -15.88 -2.16
C ASN A 44 -4.30 -14.50 -2.42
N ILE A 45 -3.45 -13.48 -2.55
CA ILE A 45 -3.86 -12.12 -2.92
C ILE A 45 -4.47 -12.13 -4.33
N ASP A 46 -3.82 -12.79 -5.29
CA ASP A 46 -4.33 -12.85 -6.67
C ASP A 46 -5.66 -13.60 -6.73
N ASN A 47 -5.79 -14.73 -6.03
CA ASN A 47 -7.05 -15.49 -5.93
C ASN A 47 -8.16 -14.67 -5.27
N TYR A 48 -7.85 -13.90 -4.23
CA TYR A 48 -8.80 -12.99 -3.60
C TYR A 48 -9.30 -11.92 -4.59
N ILE A 49 -8.39 -11.29 -5.34
CA ILE A 49 -8.76 -10.28 -6.35
C ILE A 49 -9.62 -10.89 -7.46
N LEU A 50 -9.28 -12.10 -7.92
CA LEU A 50 -10.09 -12.84 -8.89
C LEU A 50 -11.48 -13.19 -8.34
N GLY A 51 -11.58 -13.54 -7.06
CA GLY A 51 -12.85 -13.78 -6.36
C GLY A 51 -13.77 -12.56 -6.32
N LEU A 52 -13.20 -11.34 -6.36
CA LEU A 52 -13.95 -10.09 -6.51
C LEU A 52 -14.35 -9.79 -7.97
N GLY A 53 -14.02 -10.67 -8.92
CA GLY A 53 -14.25 -10.48 -10.35
C GLY A 53 -13.35 -9.42 -10.97
N LYS A 54 -12.15 -9.21 -10.43
CA LYS A 54 -11.18 -8.20 -10.87
C LYS A 54 -9.89 -8.86 -11.34
N ASP A 55 -9.12 -8.13 -12.15
CA ASP A 55 -7.84 -8.62 -12.67
C ASP A 55 -6.68 -8.23 -11.72
N PRO A 56 -5.95 -9.19 -11.12
CA PRO A 56 -4.82 -8.92 -10.23
C PRO A 56 -3.68 -8.11 -10.85
N LYS A 57 -3.55 -8.15 -12.19
CA LYS A 57 -2.52 -7.47 -12.97
C LYS A 57 -2.89 -6.01 -13.27
N GLN A 58 -4.18 -5.72 -13.35
CA GLN A 58 -4.71 -4.38 -13.67
C GLN A 58 -5.26 -3.64 -12.44
N SER A 59 -4.99 -4.16 -11.23
CA SER A 59 -5.55 -3.63 -9.99
C SER A 59 -4.48 -3.14 -9.02
N LEU A 60 -4.58 -1.87 -8.64
CA LEU A 60 -3.84 -1.31 -7.52
C LEU A 60 -4.22 -2.04 -6.23
N ARG A 61 -3.23 -2.31 -5.38
CA ARG A 61 -3.44 -3.03 -4.12
C ARG A 61 -3.20 -2.08 -2.96
N LEU A 62 -4.24 -1.84 -2.18
CA LEU A 62 -4.22 -1.06 -0.96
C LEU A 62 -4.13 -2.01 0.21
N SER A 63 -3.21 -1.76 1.13
CA SER A 63 -3.14 -2.53 2.37
C SER A 63 -2.78 -1.62 3.52
N ILE A 64 -2.88 -2.15 4.72
CA ILE A 64 -2.36 -1.50 5.91
C ILE A 64 -1.12 -2.31 6.29
N SER A 65 -0.04 -1.69 6.71
CA SER A 65 1.12 -2.39 7.25
C SER A 65 1.21 -2.09 8.72
N SER A 66 1.16 -3.12 9.54
CA SER A 66 1.45 -3.06 10.97
C SER A 66 2.94 -3.32 11.18
N GLY A 67 3.68 -2.28 11.61
CA GLY A 67 5.08 -2.38 11.99
C GLY A 67 5.37 -1.62 13.28
N SER A 68 6.64 -1.56 13.69
CA SER A 68 7.10 -0.86 14.91
C SER A 68 6.77 0.64 14.93
N GLY A 69 6.39 1.23 13.78
CA GLY A 69 5.91 2.61 13.64
C GLY A 69 4.38 2.77 13.55
N GLY A 70 3.60 1.74 13.86
CA GLY A 70 2.14 1.76 13.78
C GLY A 70 1.57 1.30 12.43
N ALA A 71 0.24 1.34 12.32
CA ALA A 71 -0.50 1.02 11.11
C ALA A 71 -0.30 2.13 10.06
N ASN A 72 0.36 1.81 8.95
CA ASN A 72 0.55 2.74 7.83
C ASN A 72 -0.15 2.19 6.58
N GLU A 73 -0.79 3.05 5.79
CA GLU A 73 -1.39 2.60 4.54
C GLU A 73 -0.32 2.44 3.45
N GLN A 74 -0.45 1.40 2.63
CA GLN A 74 0.47 1.08 1.56
C GLN A 74 -0.28 0.93 0.24
N LEU A 75 0.40 1.33 -0.84
CA LEU A 75 -0.05 1.16 -2.21
C LEU A 75 0.99 0.33 -2.96
N LEU A 76 0.56 -0.80 -3.51
CA LEU A 76 1.32 -1.56 -4.49
C LEU A 76 0.74 -1.34 -5.88
N ILE A 77 1.63 -1.02 -6.82
CA ILE A 77 1.32 -0.74 -8.21
C ILE A 77 1.84 -1.91 -9.04
N PRO A 78 0.97 -2.77 -9.59
CA PRO A 78 1.42 -3.89 -10.41
C PRO A 78 2.20 -3.40 -11.65
N PRO A 79 3.14 -4.21 -12.18
CA PRO A 79 3.94 -3.82 -13.34
C PRO A 79 3.09 -3.42 -14.56
N GLU A 80 1.98 -4.11 -14.84
CA GLU A 80 1.13 -3.73 -15.98
C GLU A 80 0.44 -2.37 -15.80
N VAL A 81 0.12 -1.98 -14.56
CA VAL A 81 -0.41 -0.65 -14.25
C VAL A 81 0.68 0.41 -14.29
N ALA A 82 1.88 0.11 -13.77
CA ALA A 82 3.02 1.02 -13.79
C ALA A 82 3.50 1.34 -15.22
N ASN A 83 3.37 0.38 -16.14
CA ASN A 83 3.69 0.55 -17.56
C ASN A 83 2.55 1.17 -18.37
N SER A 84 1.43 1.52 -17.73
CA SER A 84 0.36 2.28 -18.38
C SER A 84 0.65 3.78 -18.31
N ASN A 85 0.08 4.56 -19.23
CA ASN A 85 0.21 6.02 -19.20
C ASN A 85 -0.63 6.69 -18.09
N ALA A 86 -1.28 5.92 -17.22
CA ALA A 86 -2.18 6.44 -16.20
C ALA A 86 -1.46 6.87 -14.91
N ILE A 87 -0.22 6.40 -14.69
CA ILE A 87 0.60 6.73 -13.52
C ILE A 87 1.98 7.16 -14.00
N VAL A 88 2.43 8.33 -13.57
CA VAL A 88 3.76 8.84 -13.84
C VAL A 88 4.51 8.98 -12.52
N PHE A 89 5.68 8.33 -12.43
CA PHE A 89 6.57 8.49 -11.29
C PHE A 89 7.60 9.55 -11.62
N TRP A 90 7.69 10.57 -10.76
CA TRP A 90 8.73 11.57 -10.82
C TRP A 90 9.55 11.54 -9.53
N VAL A 91 10.87 11.54 -9.65
CA VAL A 91 11.78 11.57 -8.50
C VAL A 91 12.33 12.98 -8.38
N ASP A 92 12.07 13.61 -7.24
CA ASP A 92 12.61 14.90 -6.86
C ASP A 92 13.70 14.69 -5.82
N CYS A 93 14.96 14.91 -6.20
CA CYS A 93 16.06 14.76 -5.26
C CYS A 93 16.22 16.06 -4.46
N LYS A 94 15.90 15.98 -3.16
CA LYS A 94 16.19 17.05 -2.21
C LYS A 94 17.56 16.84 -1.56
N THR A 95 18.31 17.91 -1.41
CA THR A 95 19.64 17.90 -0.76
C THR A 95 19.57 17.73 0.76
N LYS A 96 18.39 17.92 1.36
CA LYS A 96 18.16 17.77 2.80
C LYS A 96 16.82 17.09 3.06
N HIS A 97 16.78 16.31 4.14
CA HIS A 97 15.59 15.57 4.54
C HIS A 97 14.42 16.47 4.95
N ASP A 98 14.68 17.59 5.62
CA ASP A 98 13.67 18.57 6.03
C ASP A 98 12.99 19.31 4.87
N HIS A 99 13.51 19.15 3.64
CA HIS A 99 12.89 19.69 2.41
C HIS A 99 11.95 18.69 1.74
N VAL A 100 11.82 17.48 2.28
CA VAL A 100 10.93 16.43 1.79
C VAL A 100 9.59 16.61 2.49
N SER A 101 8.49 16.56 1.72
CA SER A 101 7.17 16.64 2.33
C SER A 101 6.88 15.39 3.17
N ASP A 102 6.34 15.61 4.38
CA ASP A 102 5.81 14.55 5.25
C ASP A 102 4.32 14.25 4.96
N ASP A 103 3.79 14.76 3.85
CA ASP A 103 2.40 14.54 3.45
C ASP A 103 2.10 13.04 3.32
N LYS A 104 1.10 12.58 4.05
CA LYS A 104 0.59 11.21 3.94
C LYS A 104 -0.60 11.19 2.99
N VAL A 105 -0.59 10.23 2.07
CA VAL A 105 -1.76 9.95 1.24
C VAL A 105 -2.79 9.21 2.09
N ASP A 106 -4.00 9.77 2.17
CA ASP A 106 -5.16 9.12 2.78
C ASP A 106 -5.96 8.42 1.68
N TYR A 107 -5.75 7.11 1.53
CA TYR A 107 -6.40 6.32 0.48
C TYR A 107 -7.91 6.13 0.76
N THR A 108 -8.39 6.41 1.97
CA THR A 108 -9.81 6.31 2.31
C THR A 108 -10.66 7.36 1.59
N LYS A 109 -10.04 8.43 1.11
CA LYS A 109 -10.69 9.47 0.30
C LYS A 109 -11.02 9.01 -1.12
N TRP A 110 -10.41 7.93 -1.61
CA TRP A 110 -10.71 7.41 -2.94
C TRP A 110 -12.05 6.66 -2.94
N LYS A 111 -12.96 7.05 -3.83
CA LYS A 111 -14.33 6.49 -3.90
C LYS A 111 -14.66 5.76 -5.19
N LYS A 112 -13.88 5.96 -6.26
CA LYS A 112 -14.15 5.39 -7.59
C LYS A 112 -13.34 4.11 -7.80
N ASN A 113 -14.02 3.05 -8.27
CA ASN A 113 -13.41 1.75 -8.58
C ASN A 113 -12.60 1.15 -7.41
N VAL A 114 -13.07 1.36 -6.17
CA VAL A 114 -12.48 0.79 -4.96
C VAL A 114 -13.31 -0.40 -4.49
N TYR A 115 -12.66 -1.54 -4.25
CA TYR A 115 -13.29 -2.79 -3.81
C TYR A 115 -12.49 -3.44 -2.68
N GLY A 116 -12.99 -4.55 -2.16
CA GLY A 116 -12.34 -5.33 -1.11
C GLY A 116 -12.59 -4.79 0.30
N GLU A 117 -11.98 -5.44 1.27
CA GLU A 117 -12.20 -5.15 2.69
C GLU A 117 -11.01 -4.43 3.31
N ARG A 118 -11.22 -3.20 3.77
CA ARG A 118 -10.23 -2.48 4.59
C ARG A 118 -10.29 -3.03 6.02
N ARG A 119 -9.58 -4.13 6.29
CA ARG A 119 -9.42 -4.66 7.66
C ARG A 119 -7.99 -4.45 8.14
N GLU A 120 -7.87 -3.73 9.25
CA GLU A 120 -6.65 -3.71 10.06
C GLU A 120 -6.60 -5.03 10.83
N ASP A 121 -5.43 -5.64 10.88
CA ASP A 121 -5.22 -6.74 11.80
C ASP A 121 -5.37 -6.21 13.23
N LYS A 122 -6.44 -6.59 13.92
CA LYS A 122 -6.63 -6.32 15.35
C LYS A 122 -5.74 -7.21 16.23
N SER A 123 -4.82 -8.00 15.67
CA SER A 123 -3.92 -8.87 16.45
C SER A 123 -2.98 -8.13 17.40
N GLN A 124 -2.94 -6.79 17.38
CA GLN A 124 -2.24 -6.00 18.38
C GLN A 124 -3.07 -5.77 19.67
N ASP A 125 -3.79 -6.78 20.15
CA ASP A 125 -4.06 -6.91 21.59
C ASP A 125 -3.26 -8.09 22.18
N TRP A 126 -1.94 -8.03 21.99
CA TRP A 126 -1.00 -8.93 22.66
C TRP A 126 -1.10 -8.86 24.19
N LYS A 127 -1.76 -7.83 24.74
CA LYS A 127 -2.02 -7.69 26.18
C LYS A 127 -3.04 -8.71 26.68
N ASP A 128 -3.95 -9.18 25.83
CA ASP A 128 -4.98 -10.16 26.24
C ASP A 128 -4.46 -11.61 26.23
N THR A 129 -3.40 -11.91 25.48
CA THR A 129 -2.87 -13.28 25.40
C THR A 129 -1.94 -13.67 26.55
N GLN A 130 -1.45 -12.69 27.34
CA GLN A 130 -0.65 -12.94 28.54
C GLN A 130 -1.51 -13.27 29.78
N ALA A 131 -2.81 -12.94 29.78
CA ALA A 131 -3.70 -13.20 30.91
C ALA A 131 -4.20 -14.67 30.98
N VAL A 132 -4.15 -15.41 29.88
CA VAL A 132 -4.68 -16.79 29.81
C VAL A 132 -3.61 -17.86 30.08
N ARG A 133 -2.31 -17.48 30.10
CA ARG A 133 -1.21 -18.42 30.31
C ARG A 133 -0.70 -18.55 31.75
N ASN A 134 -1.19 -17.72 32.67
CA ASN A 134 -0.80 -17.72 34.09
C ASN A 134 -1.99 -17.92 35.05
N GLY A 135 -3.10 -18.49 34.57
CA GLY A 135 -4.26 -18.87 35.38
C GLY A 135 -4.25 -20.36 35.70
#